data_AF-A0AAW2IIM0-F1
#
_entry.id   AF-A0AAW2IIM0-F1
#
_cell.length_a   1.000
_cell.length_b   1.000
_cell.length_c   1.000
_cell.angle_alpha   90.00
_cell.angle_beta   90.00
_cell.angle_gamma   90.00
#
_symmetry.space_group_name_H-M   'P 1'
#
loop_
_entity.id
_entity.type
_entity.pdbx_description
1 polymer ?
#
loop_
_entity_poly.entity_id
_entity_poly.type
_entity_poly.pdbx_seq_one_letter_code
_entity_poly.pdbx_strand_id
1 'polypeptide(L)'
;MLHMKQVYAVLDRHVTYTATKAFFGTKMDEGSFVHSHGIKMLSLVEKLDDLKGGLDNDTYIDVILQLLPPSYDPLIVKYNMNGLGKSINELLNISNMRQ
;
A
#
# COMPACT_ATOMS: atom_id res chain seq x y z
N MET A 1 -22.16 27.63 -14.95
CA MET A 1 -21.12 26.65 -15.36
C MET A 1 -19.99 26.47 -14.33
N LEU A 2 -19.72 27.45 -13.44
CA LEU A 2 -18.74 27.33 -12.34
C LEU A 2 -19.07 26.23 -11.31
N HIS A 3 -20.35 25.97 -11.07
CA HIS A 3 -20.80 25.03 -10.02
C HIS A 3 -20.43 23.56 -10.30
N MET A 4 -20.46 23.13 -11.57
CA MET A 4 -20.15 21.74 -11.93
C MET A 4 -18.67 21.42 -11.72
N LYS A 5 -17.75 22.30 -12.14
CA LYS A 5 -16.30 22.09 -11.96
C LYS A 5 -15.92 21.98 -10.47
N GLN A 6 -16.55 22.78 -9.61
CA GLN A 6 -16.35 22.68 -8.16
C GLN A 6 -16.88 21.37 -7.59
N VAL A 7 -18.06 20.90 -8.02
CA VAL A 7 -18.61 19.60 -7.60
C VAL A 7 -17.67 18.45 -8.01
N TYR A 8 -17.16 18.45 -9.24
CA TYR A 8 -16.20 17.44 -9.70
C TYR A 8 -14.89 17.49 -8.90
N ALA A 9 -14.35 18.67 -8.61
CA ALA A 9 -13.14 18.81 -7.81
C ALA A 9 -13.32 18.36 -6.35
N VAL A 10 -14.47 18.66 -5.73
CA VAL A 10 -14.81 18.21 -4.37
C VAL A 10 -14.96 16.69 -4.34
N LEU A 11 -15.62 16.10 -5.35
CA LEU A 11 -15.76 14.66 -5.47
C LEU A 11 -14.40 13.97 -5.62
N ASP A 12 -13.53 14.51 -6.48
CA ASP A 12 -12.17 14.01 -6.70
C ASP A 12 -11.33 14.05 -5.41
N ARG A 13 -11.38 15.17 -4.67
CA ARG A 13 -10.70 15.30 -3.38
C ARG A 13 -11.24 14.33 -2.33
N HIS A 14 -12.55 14.13 -2.29
CA HIS A 14 -13.18 13.17 -1.37
C HIS A 14 -12.75 11.73 -1.68
N VAL A 15 -12.78 11.34 -2.96
CA VAL A 15 -12.36 9.99 -3.40
C VAL A 15 -10.89 9.74 -3.09
N THR A 16 -10.03 10.71 -3.39
CA THR A 16 -8.59 10.64 -3.03
C THR A 16 -8.40 10.50 -1.53
N TYR A 17 -9.10 11.30 -0.71
CA TYR A 17 -9.04 11.21 0.75
C TYR A 17 -9.49 9.83 1.25
N THR A 18 -10.59 9.27 0.73
CA THR A 18 -11.06 7.95 1.12
C THR A 18 -10.07 6.85 0.78
N ALA A 19 -9.48 6.87 -0.42
CA ALA A 19 -8.46 5.91 -0.83
C ALA A 19 -7.21 6.01 0.05
N THR A 20 -6.73 7.24 0.29
CA THR A 20 -5.55 7.52 1.13
C THR A 20 -5.80 7.04 2.57
N LYS A 21 -6.96 7.36 3.15
CA LYS A 21 -7.35 6.90 4.49
C LYS A 21 -7.38 5.36 4.58
N ALA A 22 -7.89 4.69 3.55
CA ALA A 22 -7.89 3.23 3.50
C ALA A 22 -6.48 2.66 3.45
N PHE A 23 -5.60 3.23 2.62
CA PHE A 23 -4.20 2.80 2.50
C PHE A 23 -3.43 2.93 3.82
N PHE A 24 -3.34 4.15 4.36
CA PHE A 24 -2.61 4.41 5.61
C PHE A 24 -3.27 3.79 6.86
N GLY A 25 -4.57 3.49 6.80
CA GLY A 25 -5.32 2.88 7.90
C GLY A 25 -5.32 1.35 7.88
N THR A 26 -4.86 0.71 6.80
CA THR A 26 -4.85 -0.76 6.68
C THR A 26 -3.63 -1.32 7.38
N LYS A 27 -3.68 -1.38 8.71
CA LYS A 27 -2.72 -2.17 9.50
C LYS A 27 -2.97 -3.66 9.31
N MET A 28 -1.92 -4.44 9.32
CA MET A 28 -2.03 -5.90 9.34
C MET A 28 -2.19 -6.40 10.77
N ASP A 29 -3.09 -7.35 10.98
CA ASP A 29 -3.27 -7.99 12.27
C ASP A 29 -2.20 -9.06 12.52
N GLU A 30 -1.74 -9.17 13.76
CA GLU A 30 -0.78 -10.19 14.21
C GLU A 30 -1.23 -11.62 13.82
N GLY A 31 -0.31 -12.43 13.29
CA GLY A 31 -0.60 -13.81 12.85
C GLY A 31 -1.35 -13.93 11.50
N SER A 32 -1.69 -12.82 10.83
CA SER A 32 -2.29 -12.85 9.50
C SER A 32 -1.27 -13.25 8.41
N PHE A 33 -1.75 -13.57 7.21
CA PHE A 33 -0.86 -13.84 6.07
C PHE A 33 -0.39 -12.53 5.42
N VAL A 34 0.92 -12.32 5.37
CA VAL A 34 1.52 -11.15 4.69
C VAL A 34 1.12 -11.11 3.22
N HIS A 35 0.96 -12.27 2.58
CA HIS A 35 0.56 -12.34 1.17
C HIS A 35 -0.84 -11.75 0.93
N SER A 36 -1.83 -12.13 1.74
CA SER A 36 -3.20 -11.61 1.58
C SER A 36 -3.28 -10.12 1.90
N HIS A 37 -2.53 -9.68 2.91
CA HIS A 37 -2.39 -8.26 3.22
C HIS A 37 -1.74 -7.48 2.06
N GLY A 38 -0.65 -7.99 1.50
CA GLY A 38 0.04 -7.36 0.37
C GLY A 38 -0.83 -7.22 -0.87
N ILE A 39 -1.69 -8.21 -1.20
CA ILE A 39 -2.64 -8.11 -2.31
C ILE A 39 -3.63 -6.96 -2.08
N LYS A 40 -4.15 -6.86 -0.84
CA LYS A 40 -5.02 -5.75 -0.46
C LYS A 40 -4.32 -4.41 -0.61
N MET A 41 -3.07 -4.30 -0.15
CA MET A 41 -2.28 -3.07 -0.30
C MET A 41 -2.00 -2.73 -1.76
N LEU A 42 -1.66 -3.70 -2.60
CA LEU A 42 -1.45 -3.51 -4.04
C LEU A 42 -2.70 -2.92 -4.71
N SER A 43 -3.89 -3.46 -4.44
CA SER A 43 -5.14 -2.92 -4.99
C SER A 43 -5.43 -1.47 -4.55
N LEU A 44 -4.96 -1.07 -3.37
CA LEU A 44 -5.10 0.30 -2.88
C LEU A 44 -4.10 1.25 -3.54
N VAL A 45 -2.89 0.76 -3.85
CA VAL A 45 -1.88 1.49 -4.64
C VAL A 45 -2.38 1.75 -6.06
N GLU A 46 -2.84 0.70 -6.76
CA GLU A 46 -3.39 0.82 -8.11
C GLU A 46 -4.54 1.85 -8.16
N LYS A 47 -5.42 1.83 -7.15
CA LYS A 47 -6.50 2.81 -7.01
C LYS A 47 -6.00 4.24 -6.81
N LEU A 48 -4.91 4.44 -6.07
CA LEU A 48 -4.35 5.77 -5.84
C LEU A 48 -3.63 6.31 -7.08
N ASP A 49 -2.94 5.44 -7.82
CA ASP A 49 -2.30 5.78 -9.10
C ASP A 49 -3.34 6.23 -10.14
N ASP A 50 -4.47 5.52 -10.25
CA ASP A 50 -5.59 5.88 -11.12
C ASP A 50 -6.17 7.27 -10.81
N LEU A 51 -6.12 7.68 -9.54
CA LEU A 51 -6.62 8.98 -9.08
C LEU A 51 -5.62 10.13 -9.29
N LYS A 52 -4.46 9.88 -9.92
CA LYS A 52 -3.36 10.86 -10.09
C LYS A 52 -2.86 11.49 -8.78
N GLY A 53 -3.22 10.87 -7.64
CA GLY A 53 -2.77 11.21 -6.30
C GLY A 53 -1.76 10.20 -5.76
N GLY A 54 -1.19 9.38 -6.66
CA GLY A 54 -0.23 8.34 -6.35
C GLY A 54 1.04 8.86 -5.70
N LEU A 55 1.63 8.06 -4.83
CA LEU A 55 2.98 8.26 -4.30
C LEU A 55 4.00 7.60 -5.24
N ASP A 56 5.28 7.87 -5.05
CA ASP A 56 6.29 7.04 -5.71
C ASP A 56 6.26 5.62 -5.13
N ASN A 57 6.65 4.65 -5.95
CA ASN A 57 6.61 3.22 -5.61
C ASN A 57 7.42 2.88 -4.35
N ASP A 58 8.54 3.56 -4.13
CA ASP A 58 9.39 3.32 -2.96
C ASP A 58 8.68 3.77 -1.68
N THR A 59 8.04 4.94 -1.70
CA THR A 59 7.19 5.41 -0.60
C THR A 59 6.04 4.43 -0.31
N TYR A 60 5.41 3.85 -1.35
CA TYR A 60 4.37 2.85 -1.14
C TYR A 60 4.87 1.61 -0.41
N ILE A 61 6.03 1.10 -0.83
CA ILE A 61 6.69 -0.05 -0.21
C ILE A 61 7.03 0.26 1.26
N ASP A 62 7.64 1.41 1.53
CA ASP A 62 8.00 1.83 2.88
C ASP A 62 6.78 1.90 3.82
N VAL A 63 5.65 2.42 3.33
CA VAL A 63 4.41 2.46 4.11
C VAL A 63 3.86 1.06 4.36
N ILE A 64 3.88 0.17 3.36
CA ILE A 64 3.42 -1.21 3.52
C ILE A 64 4.26 -1.93 4.57
N LEU A 65 5.59 -1.79 4.52
CA LEU A 65 6.49 -2.42 5.50
C LEU A 65 6.23 -1.89 6.92
N GLN A 66 5.95 -0.59 7.09
CA GLN A 66 5.62 0.02 8.38
C GLN A 66 4.25 -0.42 8.95
N LEU A 67 3.35 -0.94 8.11
CA LEU A 67 2.02 -1.41 8.52
C LEU A 67 1.99 -2.90 8.91
N LEU A 68 3.12 -3.60 8.75
CA LEU A 68 3.30 -4.95 9.27
C LEU A 68 3.47 -4.94 10.80
N PRO A 69 3.03 -6.00 11.51
CA PRO A 69 3.31 -6.15 12.93
C PRO A 69 4.81 -6.33 13.20
N PRO A 70 5.31 -5.95 14.40
CA PRO A 70 6.73 -6.07 14.75
C PRO A 70 7.29 -7.51 14.66
N SER A 71 6.44 -8.53 14.82
CA SER A 71 6.86 -9.94 14.66
C SER A 71 7.38 -10.27 13.25
N TYR A 72 7.08 -9.43 12.26
CA TYR A 72 7.51 -9.57 10.87
C TYR A 72 8.80 -8.79 10.57
N ASP A 73 9.48 -8.20 11.56
CA ASP A 73 10.79 -7.54 11.37
C ASP A 73 11.82 -8.40 10.60
N PRO A 74 11.94 -9.74 10.83
CA PRO A 74 12.84 -10.58 10.04
C PRO A 74 12.50 -10.61 8.54
N LEU A 75 11.22 -10.49 8.18
CA LEU A 75 10.77 -10.39 6.79
C LEU A 75 11.19 -9.05 6.17
N ILE A 76 11.04 -7.95 6.92
CA ILE A 76 11.46 -6.60 6.48
C ILE A 76 12.97 -6.58 6.22
N VAL A 77 13.76 -7.14 7.14
CA VAL A 77 15.22 -7.25 6.97
C VAL A 77 15.56 -8.08 5.73
N LYS A 78 14.90 -9.22 5.52
CA LYS A 78 15.10 -10.07 4.33
C LYS A 78 14.75 -9.35 3.02
N TYR A 79 13.66 -8.58 3.02
CA TYR A 79 13.25 -7.78 1.87
C TYR A 79 14.31 -6.72 1.52
N ASN A 80 14.77 -5.97 2.52
CA ASN A 80 15.76 -4.90 2.36
C ASN A 80 17.15 -5.45 1.96
N MET A 81 17.58 -6.57 2.55
CA MET A 81 18.94 -7.11 2.34
C MET A 81 19.13 -7.81 0.99
N ASN A 82 18.09 -8.42 0.43
CA ASN A 82 18.22 -9.17 -0.82
C ASN A 82 18.26 -8.28 -2.08
N GLY A 83 18.24 -6.94 -1.93
CA GLY A 83 18.07 -6.03 -3.06
C GLY A 83 16.67 -6.08 -3.69
N LEU A 84 15.71 -6.71 -3.00
CA LEU A 84 14.31 -6.90 -3.41
C LEU A 84 13.43 -5.67 -3.16
N GLY A 85 14.03 -4.54 -2.75
CA GLY A 85 13.35 -3.29 -2.44
C GLY A 85 12.82 -2.53 -3.65
N LYS A 86 12.40 -3.20 -4.73
CA LYS A 86 12.02 -2.53 -5.98
C LYS A 86 10.55 -2.66 -6.33
N SER A 87 9.82 -3.58 -5.70
CA SER A 87 8.40 -3.73 -5.98
C SER A 87 7.59 -4.39 -4.86
N ILE A 88 6.31 -4.06 -4.80
CA ILE A 88 5.30 -4.73 -3.97
C ILE A 88 5.16 -6.21 -4.38
N ASN A 89 5.36 -6.52 -5.67
CA ASN A 89 5.32 -7.91 -6.16
C ASN A 89 6.43 -8.78 -5.56
N GLU A 90 7.63 -8.24 -5.33
CA GLU A 90 8.69 -8.96 -4.63
C GLU A 90 8.33 -9.22 -3.16
N LEU A 91 7.69 -8.26 -2.50
CA LEU A 91 7.18 -8.43 -1.14
C LEU A 91 6.16 -9.59 -1.08
N LEU A 92 5.25 -9.65 -2.06
CA LEU A 92 4.30 -10.75 -2.22
C LEU A 92 4.98 -12.10 -2.44
N ASN A 93 6.06 -12.14 -3.23
CA ASN A 93 6.78 -13.38 -3.50
C ASN A 93 7.50 -13.91 -2.24
N ILE A 94 8.14 -13.04 -1.46
CA ILE A 94 8.83 -13.48 -0.24
C ILE A 94 7.88 -13.94 0.86
N SER A 95 6.67 -13.37 0.90
CA SER A 95 5.63 -13.74 1.85
C SER A 95 5.02 -15.12 1.61
N ASN A 96 5.20 -15.69 0.42
CA ASN A 96 4.75 -17.04 0.05
C ASN A 96 5.78 -18.14 0.33
N MET A 97 7.02 -17.79 0.69
CA MET A 97 8.01 -18.78 1.09
C MET A 97 7.62 -19.34 2.46
N ARG A 98 7.14 -20.60 2.48
CA ARG A 98 6.83 -21.33 3.72
C ARG A 98 8.04 -21.28 4.66
N GLN A 99 7.82 -20.78 5.87
CA GLN A 99 8.71 -21.04 7.01
C GLN A 99 8.58 -22.51 7.42
#